data_AF-A0A6P2ANK3-F1
#
_entry.id   AF-A0A6P2ANK3-F1
#
_cell.length_a   1.000
_cell.length_b   1.000
_cell.length_c   1.000
_cell.angle_alpha   90.00
_cell.angle_beta   90.00
_cell.angle_gamma   90.00
#
_symmetry.space_group_name_H-M   'P 1'
#
loop_
_entity.id
_entity.type
_entity.pdbx_description
1 polymer ?
#
loop_
_entity_poly.entity_id
_entity_poly.type
_entity_poly.pdbx_seq_one_letter_code
_entity_poly.pdbx_strand_id
1 'polypeptide(L)'
;MLDAAPGRSGVPSETDSGAGLGAGVLNEPFLAAVRQAPVPPDAAPPGSSPEVALWWAVAGASVDVDAAIAEPTEGSLLPQGLYRAIEVWTESDLCALHALWILAQREGRADWIERVDRVRQWHLEYTQPDNATNRAWALHVFLLGSPPFELCEPESRHYAETLLHNTIAMDGRPTPLNAWILLDAARWIESVPEQNEQDAHVS
;
A
#
# COMPACT_ATOMS: atom_id res chain seq x y z
N MET A 1 -27.61 59.56 -18.36
CA MET A 1 -26.25 59.17 -18.79
C MET A 1 -25.47 58.88 -17.52
N LEU A 2 -25.47 57.63 -17.07
CA LEU A 2 -24.59 57.05 -16.06
C LEU A 2 -24.76 55.53 -16.15
N ASP A 3 -23.61 54.85 -16.26
CA ASP A 3 -23.38 53.52 -16.79
C ASP A 3 -23.96 52.36 -15.99
N ALA A 4 -24.36 51.34 -16.75
CA ALA A 4 -24.55 49.98 -16.27
C ALA A 4 -23.20 49.25 -16.23
N ALA A 5 -22.88 48.58 -15.13
CA ALA A 5 -21.76 47.65 -15.03
C ALA A 5 -22.30 46.24 -14.74
N PRO A 6 -22.05 45.24 -15.61
CA PRO A 6 -22.17 43.84 -15.26
C PRO A 6 -20.77 43.21 -15.12
N GLY A 7 -20.62 42.32 -14.14
CA GLY A 7 -19.45 41.44 -14.11
C GLY A 7 -18.97 41.10 -12.70
N ARG A 8 -19.69 40.23 -12.00
CA ARG A 8 -19.06 39.40 -10.97
C ARG A 8 -18.87 38.00 -11.55
N SER A 9 -17.63 37.78 -11.96
CA SER A 9 -17.05 36.49 -12.29
C SER A 9 -17.42 35.48 -11.21
N GLY A 10 -18.08 34.39 -11.61
CA GLY A 10 -18.28 33.23 -10.76
C GLY A 10 -16.92 32.62 -10.44
N VAL A 11 -16.51 32.69 -9.18
CA VAL A 11 -15.41 31.90 -8.67
C VAL A 11 -15.84 30.43 -8.80
N PRO A 12 -15.10 29.57 -9.51
CA PRO A 12 -15.40 28.15 -9.53
C PRO A 12 -15.27 27.62 -8.10
N SER A 13 -16.34 26.98 -7.63
CA SER A 13 -16.36 26.21 -6.40
C SER A 13 -15.21 25.21 -6.44
N GLU A 14 -14.24 25.35 -5.54
CA GLU A 14 -13.28 24.30 -5.21
C GLU A 14 -14.10 23.07 -4.77
N THR A 15 -14.31 22.15 -5.70
CA THR A 15 -14.76 20.82 -5.35
C THR A 15 -13.68 20.19 -4.48
N ASP A 16 -14.15 19.66 -3.37
CA ASP A 16 -13.45 18.97 -2.31
C ASP A 16 -12.61 17.79 -2.84
N SER A 17 -11.48 18.09 -3.48
CA SER A 17 -10.44 17.13 -3.87
C SER A 17 -9.51 16.83 -2.69
N GLY A 18 -10.09 16.71 -1.49
CA GLY A 18 -9.39 16.16 -0.33
C GLY A 18 -9.23 14.66 -0.51
N ALA A 19 -8.23 14.25 -1.29
CA ALA A 19 -7.84 12.85 -1.51
C ALA A 19 -7.19 12.24 -0.25
N GLY A 20 -7.85 12.37 0.90
CA GLY A 20 -7.59 11.48 2.03
C GLY A 20 -8.34 10.17 1.77
N LEU A 21 -7.78 9.05 2.24
CA LEU A 21 -8.46 7.76 2.29
C LEU A 21 -9.83 7.92 2.96
N GLY A 22 -10.88 8.10 2.18
CA GLY A 22 -12.22 7.76 2.62
C GLY A 22 -12.16 6.26 2.88
N ALA A 23 -12.02 5.85 4.15
CA ALA A 23 -11.80 4.45 4.52
C ALA A 23 -12.79 3.48 3.83
N GLY A 24 -13.96 3.95 3.41
CA GLY A 24 -14.92 3.19 2.62
C GLY A 24 -14.45 2.76 1.22
N VAL A 25 -13.66 3.57 0.49
CA VAL A 25 -13.30 3.30 -0.92
C VAL A 25 -12.28 2.17 -1.05
N LEU A 26 -11.33 2.10 -0.11
CA LEU A 26 -10.32 1.03 -0.08
C LEU A 26 -10.87 -0.30 0.47
N ASN A 27 -11.84 -0.24 1.39
CA ASN A 27 -12.35 -1.43 2.08
C ASN A 27 -12.93 -2.47 1.11
N GLU A 28 -13.61 -2.03 0.04
CA GLU A 28 -14.25 -2.94 -0.89
C GLU A 28 -13.25 -3.81 -1.68
N PRO A 29 -12.29 -3.26 -2.45
CA PRO A 29 -11.33 -4.07 -3.18
C PRO A 29 -10.42 -4.89 -2.26
N PHE A 30 -10.02 -4.32 -1.12
CA PHE A 30 -9.24 -5.06 -0.12
C PHE A 30 -10.00 -6.27 0.44
N LEU A 31 -11.24 -6.08 0.89
CA LEU A 31 -12.05 -7.19 1.42
C LEU A 31 -12.39 -8.22 0.34
N ALA A 32 -12.62 -7.79 -0.91
CA ALA A 32 -12.82 -8.70 -2.03
C ALA A 32 -11.58 -9.58 -2.26
N ALA A 33 -10.39 -8.97 -2.29
CA ALA A 33 -9.11 -9.67 -2.40
C ALA A 33 -8.89 -10.68 -1.26
N VAL A 34 -9.00 -10.25 0.00
CA VAL A 34 -8.72 -11.10 1.18
C VAL A 34 -9.71 -12.25 1.31
N ARG A 35 -10.96 -12.05 0.89
CA ARG A 35 -12.02 -13.06 0.86
C ARG A 35 -12.01 -13.92 -0.40
N GLN A 36 -11.17 -13.58 -1.39
CA GLN A 36 -11.18 -14.19 -2.72
C GLN A 36 -12.59 -14.17 -3.35
N ALA A 37 -13.32 -13.07 -3.13
CA ALA A 37 -14.63 -12.89 -3.71
C ALA A 37 -14.49 -12.62 -5.22
N PRO A 38 -15.39 -13.15 -6.07
CA PRO A 38 -15.36 -12.85 -7.49
C PRO A 38 -15.63 -11.36 -7.72
N VAL A 39 -14.78 -10.72 -8.52
CA VAL A 39 -14.89 -9.31 -8.89
C VAL A 39 -15.07 -9.18 -10.41
N PRO A 40 -16.05 -8.41 -10.89
CA PRO A 40 -16.18 -8.08 -12.31
C PRO A 40 -14.92 -7.40 -12.85
N PRO A 41 -14.50 -7.69 -14.10
CA PRO A 41 -13.32 -7.05 -14.70
C PRO A 41 -13.38 -5.51 -14.71
N ASP A 42 -14.58 -4.93 -14.77
CA ASP A 42 -14.86 -3.49 -14.82
C ASP A 42 -15.25 -2.90 -13.45
N ALA A 43 -15.02 -3.63 -12.35
CA ALA A 43 -15.39 -3.18 -11.00
C ALA A 43 -14.56 -1.99 -10.51
N ALA A 44 -13.35 -1.79 -11.03
CA ALA A 44 -12.49 -0.68 -10.67
C ALA A 44 -13.12 0.66 -11.12
N PRO A 45 -13.46 1.57 -10.19
CA PRO A 45 -14.02 2.85 -10.56
C PRO A 45 -13.01 3.66 -11.40
N PRO A 46 -13.43 4.30 -12.51
CA PRO A 46 -12.54 5.14 -13.29
C PRO A 46 -12.03 6.31 -12.45
N GLY A 47 -10.73 6.62 -12.56
CA GLY A 47 -10.10 7.70 -11.80
C GLY A 47 -9.88 7.40 -10.31
N SER A 48 -9.92 6.12 -9.91
CA SER A 48 -9.50 5.70 -8.58
C SER A 48 -8.06 6.13 -8.29
N SER A 49 -7.75 6.40 -7.02
CA SER A 49 -6.38 6.61 -6.59
C SER A 49 -5.53 5.35 -6.84
N PRO A 50 -4.20 5.49 -7.02
CA PRO A 50 -3.37 4.35 -7.41
C PRO A 50 -3.41 3.19 -6.41
N GLU A 51 -3.44 3.45 -5.10
CA GLU A 51 -3.54 2.40 -4.08
C GLU A 51 -4.86 1.63 -4.17
N VAL A 52 -5.98 2.31 -4.46
CA VAL A 52 -7.28 1.67 -4.67
C VAL A 52 -7.28 0.85 -5.96
N ALA A 53 -6.68 1.38 -7.03
CA ALA A 53 -6.54 0.67 -8.31
C ALA A 53 -5.72 -0.62 -8.16
N LEU A 54 -4.62 -0.57 -7.41
CA LEU A 54 -3.80 -1.76 -7.12
C LEU A 54 -4.61 -2.82 -6.37
N TRP A 55 -5.40 -2.45 -5.37
CA TRP A 55 -6.25 -3.42 -4.67
C TRP A 55 -7.36 -4.01 -5.54
N TRP A 56 -7.91 -3.23 -6.48
CA TRP A 56 -8.84 -3.78 -7.48
C TRP A 56 -8.15 -4.80 -8.39
N ALA A 57 -6.91 -4.54 -8.81
CA ALA A 57 -6.09 -5.51 -9.53
C ALA A 57 -5.85 -6.78 -8.71
N VAL A 58 -5.51 -6.66 -7.41
CA VAL A 58 -5.36 -7.81 -6.51
C VAL A 58 -6.67 -8.62 -6.40
N ALA A 59 -7.81 -7.94 -6.42
CA ALA A 59 -9.12 -8.58 -6.38
C ALA A 59 -9.56 -9.20 -7.73
N GLY A 60 -8.79 -8.98 -8.81
CA GLY A 60 -9.01 -9.58 -10.13
C GLY A 60 -9.70 -8.67 -11.16
N ALA A 61 -9.89 -7.38 -10.86
CA ALA A 61 -10.36 -6.42 -11.85
C ALA A 61 -9.28 -6.11 -12.90
N SER A 62 -9.69 -5.68 -14.09
CA SER A 62 -8.79 -5.24 -15.14
C SER A 62 -8.30 -3.82 -14.85
N VAL A 63 -7.07 -3.72 -14.35
CA VAL A 63 -6.41 -2.45 -14.03
C VAL A 63 -5.05 -2.42 -14.73
N ASP A 64 -4.70 -1.27 -15.29
CA ASP A 64 -3.35 -1.01 -15.79
C ASP A 64 -2.42 -0.73 -14.59
N VAL A 65 -1.81 -1.80 -14.07
CA VAL A 65 -0.91 -1.75 -12.91
C VAL A 65 0.34 -0.93 -13.24
N ASP A 66 0.90 -1.08 -14.44
CA ASP A 66 2.09 -0.34 -14.86
C ASP A 66 1.83 1.16 -14.87
N ALA A 67 0.65 1.61 -15.30
CA ALA A 67 0.23 3.01 -15.18
C ALA A 67 0.01 3.46 -13.73
N ALA A 68 -0.53 2.61 -12.86
CA ALA A 68 -0.77 2.92 -11.45
C ALA A 68 0.54 3.08 -10.65
N ILE A 69 1.61 2.38 -11.04
CA ILE A 69 2.92 2.45 -10.39
C ILE A 69 3.94 3.27 -11.18
N ALA A 70 3.54 3.86 -12.31
CA ALA A 70 4.41 4.64 -13.18
C ALA A 70 5.05 5.77 -12.37
N GLU A 71 6.37 5.71 -12.23
CA GLU A 71 7.16 6.54 -11.31
C GLU A 71 7.00 8.04 -11.56
N PRO A 72 6.63 8.83 -10.54
CA PRO A 72 6.83 10.27 -10.55
C PRO A 72 7.64 10.79 -9.35
N THR A 73 8.29 9.94 -8.54
CA THR A 73 8.96 10.36 -7.28
C THR A 73 10.27 9.63 -6.97
N GLU A 74 11.08 10.24 -6.11
CA GLU A 74 12.43 9.80 -5.66
C GLU A 74 12.44 8.47 -4.87
N GLY A 75 11.51 7.53 -5.10
CA GLY A 75 11.54 6.18 -4.53
C GLY A 75 10.21 5.67 -3.97
N SER A 76 9.34 6.53 -3.43
CA SER A 76 7.98 6.16 -2.97
C SER A 76 7.07 5.69 -4.11
N LEU A 77 5.96 4.98 -3.84
CA LEU A 77 4.99 4.60 -4.89
C LEU A 77 4.09 5.77 -5.30
N LEU A 78 3.66 6.54 -4.32
CA LEU A 78 2.67 7.60 -4.46
C LEU A 78 3.35 8.95 -4.26
N PRO A 79 2.97 9.96 -5.06
CA PRO A 79 3.45 11.32 -4.86
C PRO A 79 2.84 11.95 -3.61
N GLN A 80 3.71 12.40 -2.70
CA GLN A 80 3.32 13.02 -1.42
C GLN A 80 2.36 14.21 -1.60
N GLY A 81 2.55 15.01 -2.65
CA GLY A 81 1.75 16.20 -2.93
C GLY A 81 0.26 15.95 -3.19
N LEU A 82 -0.17 14.69 -3.35
CA LEU A 82 -1.60 14.34 -3.45
C LEU A 82 -2.34 14.36 -2.10
N TYR A 83 -1.59 14.41 -1.00
CA TYR A 83 -2.13 14.22 0.35
C TYR A 83 -1.84 15.43 1.22
N ARG A 84 -2.79 15.77 2.09
CA ARG A 84 -2.67 16.93 3.00
C ARG A 84 -1.81 16.67 4.23
N ALA A 85 -1.70 15.41 4.65
CA ALA A 85 -0.99 15.00 5.86
C ALA A 85 0.00 13.87 5.51
N ILE A 86 1.22 13.97 6.06
CA ILE A 86 2.29 12.98 5.84
C ILE A 86 1.86 11.60 6.31
N GLU A 87 1.04 11.52 7.36
CA GLU A 87 0.59 10.28 7.94
C GLU A 87 -0.37 9.54 7.03
N VAL A 88 -1.29 10.28 6.41
CA VAL A 88 -2.26 9.73 5.44
C VAL A 88 -1.54 9.28 4.17
N TRP A 89 -0.55 10.06 3.72
CA TRP A 89 0.28 9.67 2.58
C TRP A 89 1.09 8.41 2.89
N THR A 90 1.83 8.37 4.00
CA THR A 90 2.65 7.21 4.40
C THR A 90 1.78 5.96 4.48
N GLU A 91 0.59 6.07 5.06
CA GLU A 91 -0.36 4.96 5.13
C GLU A 91 -0.82 4.49 3.74
N SER A 92 -1.14 5.42 2.84
CA SER A 92 -1.58 5.12 1.47
C SER A 92 -0.44 4.48 0.67
N ASP A 93 0.80 4.94 0.85
CA ASP A 93 1.99 4.41 0.19
C ASP A 93 2.29 2.98 0.65
N LEU A 94 2.24 2.73 1.96
CA LEU A 94 2.36 1.39 2.53
C LEU A 94 1.21 0.47 2.09
N CYS A 95 0.00 1.01 1.93
CA CYS A 95 -1.15 0.27 1.42
C CYS A 95 -0.96 -0.16 -0.04
N ALA A 96 -0.46 0.75 -0.89
CA ALA A 96 -0.07 0.46 -2.27
C ALA A 96 1.05 -0.58 -2.33
N LEU A 97 2.07 -0.44 -1.46
CA LEU A 97 3.21 -1.36 -1.37
C LEU A 97 2.75 -2.79 -1.04
N HIS A 98 1.80 -2.93 -0.12
CA HIS A 98 1.19 -4.22 0.21
C HIS A 98 0.55 -4.86 -1.03
N ALA A 99 -0.28 -4.12 -1.76
CA ALA A 99 -0.95 -4.63 -2.96
C ALA A 99 0.03 -4.96 -4.08
N LEU A 100 1.04 -4.11 -4.32
CA LEU A 100 2.02 -4.32 -5.37
C LEU A 100 2.88 -5.56 -5.10
N TRP A 101 3.28 -5.80 -3.84
CA TRP A 101 4.00 -7.03 -3.49
C TRP A 101 3.17 -8.27 -3.84
N ILE A 102 1.87 -8.28 -3.56
CA ILE A 102 0.97 -9.38 -3.90
C ILE A 102 0.93 -9.62 -5.42
N LEU A 103 0.74 -8.54 -6.18
CA LEU A 103 0.70 -8.59 -7.64
C LEU A 103 2.03 -9.10 -8.23
N ALA A 104 3.15 -8.60 -7.70
CA ALA A 104 4.48 -9.00 -8.11
C ALA A 104 4.72 -10.51 -7.93
N GLN A 105 4.31 -11.06 -6.78
CA GLN A 105 4.41 -12.51 -6.51
C GLN A 105 3.49 -13.33 -7.41
N ARG A 106 2.24 -12.90 -7.60
CA ARG A 106 1.25 -13.64 -8.41
C ARG A 106 1.61 -13.69 -9.89
N GLU A 107 2.08 -12.57 -10.44
CA GLU A 107 2.39 -12.43 -11.86
C GLU A 107 3.83 -12.83 -12.21
N GLY A 108 4.70 -13.04 -11.21
CA GLY A 108 6.12 -13.35 -11.43
C GLY A 108 6.89 -12.21 -12.12
N ARG A 109 6.44 -10.96 -11.94
CA ARG A 109 7.01 -9.76 -12.58
C ARG A 109 8.23 -9.26 -11.80
N ALA A 110 9.42 -9.59 -12.29
CA ALA A 110 10.70 -9.24 -11.65
C ALA A 110 10.89 -7.71 -11.49
N ASP A 111 10.41 -6.92 -12.44
CA ASP A 111 10.45 -5.46 -12.40
C ASP A 111 9.54 -4.88 -11.31
N TRP A 112 8.39 -5.51 -11.02
CA TRP A 112 7.55 -5.12 -9.89
C TRP A 112 8.17 -5.52 -8.55
N ILE A 113 8.86 -6.65 -8.49
CA ILE A 113 9.63 -7.06 -7.30
C ILE A 113 10.73 -6.02 -7.01
N GLU A 114 11.49 -5.61 -8.03
CA GLU A 114 12.51 -4.55 -7.89
C GLU A 114 11.87 -3.23 -7.45
N ARG A 115 10.69 -2.88 -7.98
CA ARG A 115 9.97 -1.68 -7.56
C ARG A 115 9.58 -1.74 -6.08
N VAL A 116 9.07 -2.87 -5.62
CA VAL A 116 8.73 -3.11 -4.20
C VAL A 116 9.96 -2.96 -3.31
N ASP A 117 11.11 -3.51 -3.73
CA ASP A 117 12.37 -3.37 -2.99
C ASP A 117 12.78 -1.90 -2.83
N ARG A 118 12.77 -1.15 -3.93
CA ARG A 118 13.15 0.27 -3.94
C ARG A 118 12.26 1.10 -3.03
N VAL A 119 10.94 0.83 -3.04
CA VAL A 119 9.98 1.53 -2.16
C VAL A 119 10.18 1.15 -0.71
N ARG A 120 10.44 -0.13 -0.40
CA ARG A 120 10.78 -0.58 0.95
C ARG A 120 12.01 0.16 1.47
N GLN A 121 13.10 0.16 0.70
CA GLN A 121 14.34 0.82 1.07
C GLN A 121 14.16 2.32 1.28
N TRP A 122 13.39 2.96 0.39
CA TRP A 122 13.04 4.36 0.54
C TRP A 122 12.28 4.63 1.86
N HIS A 123 11.33 3.77 2.24
CA HIS A 123 10.64 3.91 3.53
C HIS A 123 11.56 3.76 4.73
N LEU A 124 12.51 2.81 4.70
CA LEU A 124 13.50 2.63 5.76
C LEU A 124 14.36 3.88 5.93
N GLU A 125 14.76 4.52 4.83
CA GLU A 125 15.62 5.70 4.86
C GLU A 125 14.87 6.99 5.24
N TYR A 126 13.66 7.19 4.73
CA TYR A 126 12.99 8.51 4.75
C TYR A 126 11.74 8.58 5.62
N THR A 127 11.23 7.46 6.14
CA THR A 127 10.01 7.46 6.97
C THR A 127 10.23 6.81 8.31
N GLN A 128 9.38 7.15 9.26
CA GLN A 128 9.28 6.45 10.53
C GLN A 128 7.97 5.67 10.56
N PRO A 129 7.96 4.42 11.07
CA PRO A 129 6.77 3.56 11.09
C PRO A 129 5.64 4.08 12.01
N ASP A 130 5.96 4.98 12.94
CA ASP A 130 4.99 5.69 13.80
C ASP A 130 4.30 6.88 13.11
N ASN A 131 4.78 7.31 11.94
CA ASN A 131 4.08 8.29 11.12
C ASN A 131 2.83 7.69 10.43
N ALA A 132 2.62 6.38 10.41
CA ALA A 132 1.41 5.80 9.81
C ALA A 132 0.20 5.87 10.76
N THR A 133 -1.01 5.77 10.22
CA THR A 133 -2.29 5.85 10.99
C THR A 133 -2.62 4.61 11.83
N ASN A 134 -1.61 3.89 12.32
CA ASN A 134 -1.74 2.65 13.12
C ASN A 134 -2.33 1.47 12.36
N ARG A 135 -2.02 1.34 11.06
CA ARG A 135 -2.32 0.16 10.23
C ARG A 135 -1.04 -0.53 9.78
N ALA A 136 -0.97 -1.86 9.93
CA ALA A 136 0.21 -2.66 9.58
C ALA A 136 0.28 -3.00 8.08
N TRP A 137 -0.02 -2.03 7.22
CA TRP A 137 0.15 -2.22 5.77
C TRP A 137 1.61 -2.54 5.45
N ALA A 138 1.81 -3.39 4.44
CA ALA A 138 3.10 -3.90 3.99
C ALA A 138 4.03 -4.53 5.05
N LEU A 139 3.55 -4.86 6.26
CA LEU A 139 4.40 -5.44 7.32
C LEU A 139 5.22 -6.65 6.83
N HIS A 140 4.63 -7.54 6.05
CA HIS A 140 5.32 -8.71 5.50
C HIS A 140 6.44 -8.34 4.51
N VAL A 141 6.32 -7.21 3.79
CA VAL A 141 7.35 -6.74 2.85
C VAL A 141 8.64 -6.40 3.59
N PHE A 142 8.53 -5.82 4.80
CA PHE A 142 9.68 -5.52 5.65
C PHE A 142 10.25 -6.77 6.34
N LEU A 143 9.45 -7.80 6.61
CA LEU A 143 9.96 -9.04 7.19
C LEU A 143 10.61 -9.98 6.17
N LEU A 144 10.07 -10.04 4.95
CA LEU A 144 10.51 -10.98 3.93
C LEU A 144 11.65 -10.43 3.07
N GLY A 145 11.76 -9.11 2.93
CA GLY A 145 12.72 -8.51 2.01
C GLY A 145 12.38 -8.85 0.54
N SER A 146 13.36 -8.68 -0.36
CA SER A 146 13.22 -9.07 -1.77
C SER A 146 13.94 -10.38 -2.06
N PRO A 147 13.41 -11.20 -2.99
CA PRO A 147 14.08 -12.41 -3.45
C PRO A 147 15.51 -12.13 -3.98
N PRO A 148 16.46 -13.06 -3.81
CA PRO A 148 16.35 -14.29 -3.01
C PRO A 148 16.33 -13.91 -1.52
N PHE A 149 15.26 -14.31 -0.82
CA PHE A 149 14.96 -13.85 0.54
C PHE A 149 16.13 -14.13 1.49
N GLU A 150 16.95 -13.11 1.75
CA GLU A 150 17.88 -13.11 2.88
C GLU A 150 17.12 -12.62 4.11
N LEU A 151 17.37 -13.24 5.27
CA LEU A 151 16.76 -12.84 6.53
C LEU A 151 16.87 -11.31 6.70
N CYS A 152 15.74 -10.65 6.99
CA CYS A 152 15.68 -9.20 6.89
C CYS A 152 16.72 -8.51 7.77
N GLU A 153 17.26 -7.41 7.26
CA GLU A 153 18.17 -6.54 8.01
C GLU A 153 17.52 -6.09 9.33
N PRO A 154 18.31 -5.87 10.41
CA PRO A 154 17.77 -5.50 11.71
C PRO A 154 16.84 -4.28 11.69
N GLU A 155 17.12 -3.31 10.81
CA GLU A 155 16.31 -2.11 10.62
C GLU A 155 14.93 -2.43 10.03
N SER A 156 14.90 -3.28 8.99
CA SER A 156 13.64 -3.74 8.37
C SER A 156 12.78 -4.53 9.35
N ARG A 157 13.42 -5.37 10.19
CA ARG A 157 12.74 -6.06 11.29
C ARG A 157 12.12 -5.07 12.28
N HIS A 158 12.90 -4.08 12.72
CA HIS A 158 12.44 -3.09 13.67
C HIS A 158 11.28 -2.25 13.11
N TYR A 159 11.32 -1.92 11.82
CA TYR A 159 10.24 -1.23 11.11
C TYR A 159 8.94 -2.06 11.17
N ALA A 160 9.01 -3.36 10.84
CA ALA A 160 7.87 -4.28 10.90
C ALA A 160 7.32 -4.45 12.32
N GLU A 161 8.20 -4.61 13.32
CA GLU A 161 7.83 -4.72 14.74
C GLU A 161 7.10 -3.45 15.22
N THR A 162 7.53 -2.28 14.76
CA THR A 162 6.89 -1.01 15.11
C THR A 162 5.52 -0.85 14.45
N LEU A 163 5.39 -1.22 13.17
CA LEU A 163 4.07 -1.28 12.50
C LEU A 163 3.11 -2.17 13.29
N LEU A 164 3.56 -3.36 13.70
CA LEU A 164 2.75 -4.29 14.51
C LEU A 164 2.38 -3.67 15.86
N HIS A 165 3.35 -3.09 16.58
CA HIS A 165 3.13 -2.43 17.86
C HIS A 165 2.05 -1.35 17.76
N ASN A 166 2.14 -0.48 16.73
CA ASN A 166 1.21 0.62 16.52
C ASN A 166 -0.23 0.14 16.32
N THR A 167 -0.45 -1.03 15.69
CA THR A 167 -1.81 -1.59 15.54
C THR A 167 -2.49 -1.97 16.86
N ILE A 168 -1.72 -2.18 17.92
CA ILE A 168 -2.20 -2.63 19.24
C ILE A 168 -2.15 -1.48 20.26
N ALA A 169 -1.21 -0.54 20.12
CA ALA A 169 -0.92 0.50 21.10
C ALA A 169 -2.12 1.41 21.41
N MET A 170 -2.99 1.70 20.43
CA MET A 170 -4.13 2.60 20.64
C MET A 170 -5.28 1.96 21.46
N ASP A 171 -5.68 0.74 21.12
CA ASP A 171 -6.93 0.13 21.62
C ASP A 171 -6.71 -1.18 22.41
N GLY A 172 -5.45 -1.62 22.57
CA GLY A 172 -5.08 -2.90 23.20
C GLY A 172 -5.50 -4.14 22.39
N ARG A 173 -6.15 -3.95 21.23
CA ARG A 173 -6.54 -4.99 20.28
C ARG A 173 -6.59 -4.43 18.86
N PRO A 174 -6.28 -5.22 17.83
CA PRO A 174 -6.48 -4.80 16.44
C PRO A 174 -7.95 -4.47 16.16
N THR A 175 -8.18 -3.39 15.42
CA THR A 175 -9.49 -3.13 14.79
C THR A 175 -9.83 -4.25 13.78
N PRO A 176 -11.10 -4.44 13.38
CA PRO A 176 -11.45 -5.45 12.38
C PRO A 176 -10.65 -5.32 11.07
N LEU A 177 -10.39 -4.10 10.60
CA LEU A 177 -9.56 -3.86 9.43
C LEU A 177 -8.11 -4.31 9.66
N ASN A 178 -7.50 -3.92 10.79
CA ASN A 178 -6.14 -4.35 11.13
C ASN A 178 -6.03 -5.87 11.26
N ALA A 179 -7.05 -6.54 11.79
CA ALA A 179 -7.07 -8.00 11.87
C ALA A 179 -7.02 -8.66 10.48
N TRP A 180 -7.74 -8.10 9.48
CA TRP A 180 -7.65 -8.58 8.10
C TRP A 180 -6.30 -8.30 7.46
N ILE A 181 -5.72 -7.12 7.69
CA ILE A 181 -4.38 -6.77 7.16
C ILE A 181 -3.32 -7.72 7.72
N LEU A 182 -3.35 -7.97 9.04
CA LEU A 182 -2.42 -8.88 9.71
C LEU A 182 -2.60 -10.32 9.25
N LEU A 183 -3.86 -10.76 9.04
CA LEU A 183 -4.13 -12.10 8.51
C LEU A 183 -3.59 -12.27 7.08
N ASP A 184 -3.74 -11.26 6.22
CA ASP A 184 -3.20 -11.33 4.86
C ASP A 184 -1.67 -11.36 4.88
N ALA A 185 -1.03 -10.48 5.67
CA ALA A 185 0.42 -10.47 5.85
C ALA A 185 0.96 -11.81 6.38
N ALA A 186 0.27 -12.42 7.37
CA ALA A 186 0.66 -13.70 7.93
C ALA A 186 0.64 -14.83 6.88
N ARG A 187 -0.40 -14.90 6.04
CA ARG A 187 -0.50 -15.90 4.96
C ARG A 187 0.69 -15.84 4.01
N TRP A 188 1.17 -14.64 3.73
CA TRP A 188 2.31 -14.44 2.85
C TRP A 188 3.63 -14.80 3.51
N ILE A 189 3.81 -14.49 4.79
CA ILE A 189 4.96 -14.95 5.56
C ILE A 189 5.01 -16.48 5.61
N GLU A 190 3.87 -17.13 5.85
CA GLU A 190 3.74 -18.59 5.87
C GLU A 190 3.94 -19.26 4.49
N SER A 191 3.78 -18.49 3.41
CA SER A 191 3.96 -19.01 2.04
C SER A 191 5.42 -19.16 1.62
N VAL A 192 6.34 -18.48 2.33
CA VAL A 192 7.77 -18.59 2.06
C VAL A 192 8.27 -19.92 2.61
N PRO A 193 8.87 -20.81 1.79
CA PRO A 193 9.40 -22.07 2.27
C PRO A 193 10.46 -21.78 3.35
N GLU A 194 10.38 -22.47 4.49
CA GLU A 194 11.48 -22.51 5.43
C GLU A 194 12.73 -22.96 4.65
N GLN A 195 13.73 -22.09 4.54
CA GLN A 195 15.03 -22.47 4.01
C GLN A 195 15.59 -23.52 4.98
N ASN A 196 15.33 -24.79 4.70
CA ASN A 196 15.85 -25.89 5.50
C ASN A 196 17.38 -25.75 5.57
N GLU A 197 17.91 -25.48 6.76
CA GLU A 197 19.35 -25.41 7.09
C GLU A 197 20.11 -26.74 6.86
N GLN A 198 19.56 -27.69 6.09
CA GLN A 198 20.03 -29.07 5.98
C GLN A 198 21.01 -29.33 4.83
N ASP A 199 21.29 -28.37 3.95
CA ASP A 199 22.31 -28.55 2.90
C ASP A 199 23.75 -28.29 3.39
N ALA A 200 23.97 -27.95 4.66
CA ALA A 200 25.30 -27.63 5.20
C ALA A 200 26.07 -28.81 5.85
N HIS A 201 25.53 -30.03 5.86
CA HIS A 201 26.21 -31.18 6.49
C HIS A 201 26.42 -32.42 5.61
N VAL A 202 26.33 -32.28 4.29
CA VAL A 202 26.75 -33.35 3.37
C VAL A 202 27.70 -32.79 2.31
N SER A 203 28.99 -32.70 2.66
CA SER A 203 30.14 -32.90 1.74
C SER A 203 31.41 -33.09 2.55
#